data_AF-A0A0Q8QKN4-F1
#
_entry.id   AF-A0A0Q8QKN4-F1
#
_cell.length_a   1.000
_cell.length_b   1.000
_cell.length_c   1.000
_cell.angle_alpha   90.00
_cell.angle_beta   90.00
_cell.angle_gamma   90.00
#
_symmetry.space_group_name_H-M   'P 1'
#
loop_
_entity.id
_entity.type
_entity.pdbx_description
1 polymer ?
#
loop_
_entity_poly.entity_id
_entity_poly.type
_entity_poly.pdbx_seq_one_letter_code
_entity_poly.pdbx_strand_id
1 'polypeptide(L)'
;MTYRNSNIDRTGEAAPEPSSVAQLRREARKARSLGDAAFSDDARQQLYEIAASLDREATLMEAALAAKAGPAARRRPATAHVAPR
;
A
#
# COMPACT_ATOMS: atom_id res chain seq x y z
N MET A 1 10.99 48.35 -3.36
CA MET A 1 11.78 47.14 -3.09
C MET A 1 11.35 46.58 -1.76
N THR A 2 10.57 45.50 -1.77
CA THR A 2 10.04 44.83 -0.58
C THR A 2 10.32 43.35 -0.69
N TYR A 3 11.26 42.87 0.13
CA TYR A 3 11.57 41.46 0.31
C TYR A 3 10.40 40.79 1.05
N ARG A 4 9.55 40.06 0.32
CA ARG A 4 8.55 39.17 0.92
C ARG A 4 9.08 37.74 0.85
N ASN A 5 9.99 37.44 1.76
CA ASN A 5 10.36 36.06 2.08
C ASN A 5 9.56 35.69 3.33
N SER A 6 8.48 34.93 3.15
CA SER A 6 7.71 34.35 4.25
C SER A 6 7.37 32.92 3.87
N ASN A 7 8.37 32.08 4.11
CA ASN A 7 8.28 30.74 4.67
C ASN A 7 7.09 29.92 4.17
N ILE A 8 7.37 29.21 3.07
CA ILE A 8 6.83 27.89 2.77
C ILE A 8 6.64 27.14 4.09
N ASP A 9 5.39 26.94 4.47
CA ASP A 9 5.02 26.09 5.59
C ASP A 9 5.66 24.72 5.36
N ARG A 10 6.62 24.49 6.24
CA ARG A 10 7.52 23.37 6.31
C ARG A 10 6.67 22.15 6.66
N THR A 11 6.86 21.08 5.91
CA THR A 11 6.59 19.70 6.33
C THR A 11 5.13 19.37 6.65
N GLY A 12 4.31 19.33 5.60
CA GLY A 12 3.28 18.28 5.46
C GLY A 12 3.91 16.92 5.17
N GLU A 13 4.99 16.58 5.88
CA GLU A 13 5.63 15.27 5.85
C GLU A 13 4.86 14.40 6.84
N ALA A 14 3.59 14.14 6.53
CA ALA A 14 3.04 12.86 6.91
C ALA A 14 4.04 11.85 6.36
N ALA A 15 4.70 11.11 7.25
CA ALA A 15 5.34 9.85 6.85
C ALA A 15 4.40 9.20 5.84
N PRO A 16 4.85 8.78 4.64
CA PRO A 16 3.94 8.30 3.62
C PRO A 16 3.23 7.08 4.20
N GLU A 17 2.07 7.32 4.82
CA GLU A 17 1.12 6.33 5.25
C GLU A 17 1.03 5.41 4.04
N PRO A 18 1.30 4.10 4.19
CA PRO A 18 1.34 3.20 3.07
C PRO A 18 -0.09 3.04 2.55
N SER A 19 -0.54 4.04 1.79
CA SER A 19 -1.92 4.29 1.44
C SER A 19 -2.45 3.27 0.43
N SER A 20 -1.56 2.40 -0.07
CA SER A 20 -1.91 1.31 -0.94
C SER A 20 -1.28 -0.01 -0.49
N VAL A 21 -2.06 -1.08 -0.66
CA VAL A 21 -1.62 -2.48 -0.55
C VAL A 21 -0.31 -2.72 -1.30
N ALA A 22 -0.18 -2.19 -2.52
CA ALA A 22 1.00 -2.39 -3.35
C ALA A 22 2.27 -1.78 -2.72
N GLN A 23 2.14 -0.64 -2.05
CA GLN A 23 3.24 0.00 -1.32
C GLN A 23 3.64 -0.82 -0.09
N LEU A 24 2.68 -1.31 0.70
CA LEU A 24 2.96 -2.22 1.83
C LEU A 24 3.74 -3.46 1.37
N ARG A 25 3.29 -4.10 0.28
CA ARG A 25 3.96 -5.28 -0.31
C ARG A 25 5.37 -4.94 -0.79
N ARG A 26 5.59 -3.74 -1.34
CA ARG A 26 6.92 -3.29 -1.79
C ARG A 26 7.86 -3.08 -0.62
N GLU A 27 7.42 -2.40 0.43
CA GLU A 27 8.24 -2.17 1.62
C GLU A 27 8.51 -3.48 2.37
N ALA A 28 7.56 -4.41 2.42
CA ALA A 28 7.79 -5.75 2.97
C ALA A 28 8.91 -6.50 2.22
N ARG A 29 8.90 -6.48 0.88
CA ARG A 29 9.98 -7.07 0.06
C ARG A 29 11.32 -6.37 0.30
N LYS A 30 11.31 -5.04 0.41
CA LYS A 30 12.53 -4.27 0.71
C LYS A 30 13.10 -4.65 2.07
N ALA A 31 12.26 -4.74 3.10
CA ALA A 31 12.67 -5.15 4.44
C ALA A 31 13.27 -6.56 4.45
N ARG A 32 12.68 -7.52 3.73
CA ARG A 32 13.28 -8.87 3.54
C ARG A 32 14.64 -8.81 2.87
N SER A 33 14.76 -8.07 1.77
CA SER A 33 16.03 -7.94 1.06
C SER A 33 17.11 -7.29 1.91
N LEU A 34 16.75 -6.34 2.78
CA LEU A 34 17.67 -5.77 3.75
C LEU A 34 18.03 -6.76 4.85
N GLY A 35 17.08 -7.58 5.31
CA GLY A 35 17.33 -8.66 6.27
C GLY A 35 18.29 -9.71 5.72
N ASP A 36 18.12 -10.10 4.44
CA ASP A 36 19.04 -11.01 3.74
C ASP A 36 20.47 -10.44 3.67
N ALA A 37 20.59 -9.11 3.59
CA ALA A 37 21.87 -8.39 3.54
C ALA A 37 22.39 -7.94 4.92
N ALA A 38 21.66 -8.21 6.00
CA ALA A 38 22.02 -7.73 7.33
C ALA A 38 23.16 -8.58 7.92
N PHE A 39 24.18 -7.89 8.44
CA PHE A 39 25.37 -8.53 9.01
C PHE A 39 25.16 -9.08 10.43
N SER A 40 24.17 -8.56 11.17
CA SER A 40 23.85 -9.04 12.51
C SER A 40 22.51 -9.79 12.53
N ASP A 41 22.46 -10.86 13.32
CA ASP A 41 21.26 -11.68 13.49
C ASP A 41 20.10 -10.87 14.08
N ASP A 42 20.38 -9.94 15.00
CA ASP A 42 19.37 -9.06 15.60
C ASP A 42 18.74 -8.13 14.56
N ALA A 43 19.55 -7.48 13.72
CA ALA A 43 19.04 -6.60 12.68
C ALA A 43 18.27 -7.38 11.61
N ARG A 44 18.76 -8.58 11.26
CA ARG A 44 18.06 -9.50 10.36
C ARG A 44 16.67 -9.86 10.92
N GLN A 45 16.61 -10.25 12.20
CA GLN A 45 15.37 -10.62 12.86
C GLN A 45 14.36 -9.46 12.87
N GLN A 46 14.81 -8.27 13.27
CA GLN A 46 13.97 -7.06 13.27
C GLN A 46 13.42 -6.74 11.87
N LEU A 47 14.26 -6.83 10.84
CA LEU A 47 13.85 -6.55 9.45
C LEU A 47 12.83 -7.58 8.94
N TYR A 48 12.96 -8.86 9.30
CA TYR A 48 11.95 -9.86 8.96
C TYR A 48 10.64 -9.66 9.73
N GLU A 49 10.69 -9.24 10.99
CA GLU A 49 9.49 -8.92 11.76
C GLU A 49 8.74 -7.73 11.16
N ILE A 50 9.47 -6.69 10.74
CA ILE A 50 8.91 -5.55 10.01
C ILE A 50 8.26 -6.03 8.70
N ALA A 51 8.95 -6.85 7.91
CA ALA A 51 8.39 -7.40 6.68
C ALA A 51 7.09 -8.19 6.93
N ALA A 52 7.07 -9.03 7.97
CA ALA A 52 5.90 -9.80 8.34
C ALA A 52 4.73 -8.91 8.82
N SER A 53 5.02 -7.81 9.51
CA SER A 53 4.00 -6.82 9.91
C SER A 53 3.38 -6.16 8.68
N LEU A 54 4.21 -5.68 7.74
CA LEU A 54 3.76 -5.01 6.52
C LEU A 54 2.91 -5.93 5.63
N ASP A 55 3.29 -7.22 5.50
CA ASP A 55 2.49 -8.19 4.74
C ASP A 55 1.14 -8.51 5.40
N ARG A 56 1.10 -8.59 6.74
CA ARG A 56 -0.16 -8.76 7.46
C ARG A 56 -1.09 -7.57 7.24
N GLU A 57 -0.57 -6.35 7.34
CA GLU A 57 -1.32 -5.14 7.09
C GLU A 57 -1.86 -5.10 5.65
N ALA A 58 -1.02 -5.43 4.65
CA ALA A 58 -1.44 -5.49 3.26
C ALA A 58 -2.60 -6.47 3.06
N THR A 59 -2.51 -7.64 3.70
CA THR A 59 -3.53 -8.69 3.62
C THR A 59 -4.85 -8.25 4.26
N LEU A 60 -4.79 -7.56 5.41
CA LEU A 60 -5.98 -7.02 6.08
C LEU A 60 -6.64 -5.92 5.23
N MET A 61 -5.86 -5.05 4.59
CA MET A 61 -6.38 -4.04 3.67
C MET A 61 -7.00 -4.68 2.41
N GLU A 62 -6.36 -5.68 1.81
CA GLU A 62 -6.93 -6.44 0.68
C GLU A 62 -8.27 -7.07 1.06
N ALA A 63 -8.36 -7.70 2.23
CA ALA A 63 -9.60 -8.31 2.72
C ALA A 63 -10.70 -7.26 2.95
N ALA A 64 -10.37 -6.11 3.55
CA ALA A 64 -11.30 -5.02 3.75
C ALA A 64 -11.82 -4.43 2.42
N LEU A 65 -10.93 -4.27 1.43
CA LEU A 65 -11.30 -3.82 0.09
C LEU A 65 -12.19 -4.84 -0.64
N ALA A 66 -11.87 -6.13 -0.55
CA ALA A 66 -12.66 -7.21 -1.14
C ALA A 66 -14.07 -7.30 -0.52
N ALA A 67 -14.18 -7.17 0.81
CA ALA A 67 -15.45 -7.14 1.51
C ALA A 67 -16.32 -5.94 1.08
N LYS A 68 -15.70 -4.78 0.85
CA LYS A 68 -16.39 -3.56 0.37
C LYS A 68 -16.84 -3.66 -1.10
N ALA A 69 -16.14 -4.43 -1.93
CA ALA A 69 -16.46 -4.57 -3.34
C ALA A 69 -17.78 -5.30 -3.62
N GLY A 70 -18.24 -6.16 -2.71
CA GLY A 70 -19.54 -6.85 -2.77
C GLY A 70 -19.79 -7.70 -4.04
N PRO A 71 -20.83 -8.55 -4.08
CA PRO A 71 -21.16 -9.38 -5.25
C PRO A 71 -21.64 -8.55 -6.47
N ALA A 72 -21.88 -7.24 -6.32
CA ALA A 72 -22.37 -6.36 -7.38
C ALA A 72 -21.37 -6.16 -8.53
N ALA A 73 -20.06 -6.28 -8.28
CA ALA A 73 -19.04 -6.19 -9.33
C ALA A 73 -19.04 -7.40 -10.29
N ARG A 74 -19.70 -8.52 -9.94
CA ARG A 74 -19.81 -9.72 -10.78
C ARG A 74 -21.00 -9.72 -11.75
N ARG A 75 -21.92 -8.75 -11.66
CA ARG A 75 -23.04 -8.58 -12.60
C ARG A 75 -22.76 -7.44 -13.56
N ARG A 76 -21.85 -7.63 -14.52
CA ARG A 76 -22.02 -6.95 -15.80
C ARG A 76 -23.12 -7.72 -16.55
N PRO A 77 -24.32 -7.17 -16.77
CA PRO A 77 -25.22 -7.75 -17.73
C PRO A 77 -24.54 -7.64 -19.10
N ALA A 78 -24.23 -8.78 -19.71
CA ALA A 78 -23.96 -8.83 -21.12
C ALA A 78 -25.16 -8.19 -21.82
N THR A 79 -24.94 -7.05 -22.47
CA THR A 79 -25.90 -6.45 -23.39
C THR A 79 -26.08 -7.42 -24.55
N ALA A 80 -26.96 -8.41 -24.38
CA ALA A 80 -27.53 -9.17 -25.47
C ALA A 80 -28.47 -8.21 -26.20
N HIS A 81 -27.91 -7.55 -27.21
CA HIS A 81 -28.63 -6.75 -28.17
C HIS A 81 -29.64 -7.69 -28.86
N VAL A 82 -30.89 -7.67 -28.40
CA VAL A 82 -31.99 -8.32 -29.08
C VAL A 82 -32.21 -7.54 -30.37
N ALA A 83 -31.82 -8.13 -31.49
CA ALA A 83 -32.25 -7.68 -32.81
C ALA A 83 -33.65 -8.25 -33.09
N PRO A 84 -34.68 -7.42 -33.30
CA PRO A 84 -35.95 -7.91 -33.80
C PRO A 84 -35.83 -8.25 -35.30
N ARG A 85 -36.58 -9.29 -35.69
CA ARG A 85 -36.73 -9.78 -37.06
C ARG A 85 -37.53 -8.82 -37.93
#